data_AF-A0AAC9ATJ6-F1
#
_entry.id   AF-A0AAC9ATJ6-F1
#
_cell.length_a   1.000
_cell.length_b   1.000
_cell.length_c   1.000
_cell.angle_alpha   90.00
_cell.angle_beta   90.00
_cell.angle_gamma   90.00
#
_symmetry.space_group_name_H-M   'P 1'
#
loop_
_entity.id
_entity.type
_entity.pdbx_description
1 polymer ?
#
loop_
_entity_poly.entity_id
_entity_poly.type
_entity_poly.pdbx_seq_one_letter_code
_entity_poly.pdbx_strand_id
1 'polypeptide(L)'
;MSQMHVSSPSSPLAQASSGASFGRSADGMPVALIGEHAYAMAPGRDGRHFLVSGWRIARPMSAWTRADFYGHAGELADEAAFRAKVAEQAEHAREKKRLGRREIGGGASTPWGLSQGATVFAEGVTAHSTAGHGGFKLSAERNRKVHSMLRSAGGWYEEDAAWAIVAISFPHLFTGFERRSAERTIKDSWPDAWEAIFGGILALGESREKDRRAFEAVHAADWVVVSAVTSDQQRGFVECVATPGGKRGAGNEERRFLVPAREFDIGRFGFVIDPDRHAVYAGPSSFAGWQGRAP
;
A
#
# COMPACT_ATOMS: atom_id res chain seq x y z
N MET A 1 8.38 65.04 -5.03
CA MET A 1 8.97 63.93 -4.24
C MET A 1 7.82 62.98 -3.91
N SER A 2 7.53 61.98 -4.76
CA SER A 2 8.02 60.57 -4.69
C SER A 2 7.49 59.86 -3.42
N GLN A 3 6.80 58.71 -3.43
CA GLN A 3 6.68 57.62 -4.42
C GLN A 3 5.31 56.92 -4.31
N MET A 4 4.80 56.43 -5.43
CA MET A 4 3.73 55.42 -5.50
C MET A 4 4.33 54.03 -5.28
N HIS A 5 3.77 53.27 -4.35
CA HIS A 5 4.18 51.89 -4.06
C HIS A 5 3.58 50.96 -5.12
N VAL A 6 4.37 50.58 -6.12
CA VAL A 6 3.99 49.57 -7.12
C VAL A 6 4.28 48.20 -6.52
N SER A 7 3.23 47.41 -6.32
CA SER A 7 3.34 45.99 -5.98
C SER A 7 3.97 45.24 -7.15
N SER A 8 5.16 44.69 -6.93
CA SER A 8 5.88 43.88 -7.92
C SER A 8 5.11 42.60 -8.25
N PRO A 9 4.93 42.24 -9.54
CA PRO A 9 4.35 40.96 -9.91
C PRO A 9 5.33 39.82 -9.61
N SER A 10 4.85 38.82 -8.88
CA SER A 10 5.53 37.56 -8.59
C SER A 10 6.02 36.93 -9.90
N SER A 11 7.33 36.83 -10.08
CA SER A 11 7.94 36.29 -11.30
C SER A 11 7.54 34.82 -11.53
N PRO A 12 7.20 34.40 -12.78
CA PRO A 12 6.87 33.01 -13.11
C PRO A 12 8.03 32.01 -12.96
N LEU A 13 9.27 32.51 -12.79
CA LEU A 13 10.48 31.70 -12.81
C LEU A 13 10.75 30.89 -11.53
N ALA A 14 10.02 31.14 -10.43
CA ALA A 14 10.18 30.36 -9.20
C ALA A 14 9.54 28.95 -9.27
N GLN A 15 8.74 28.65 -10.30
CA GLN A 15 8.03 27.36 -10.44
C GLN A 15 8.81 26.27 -11.19
N ALA A 16 9.96 26.58 -11.79
CA ALA A 16 10.73 25.61 -12.59
C ALA A 16 11.65 24.69 -11.77
N SER A 17 11.83 24.91 -10.47
CA SER A 17 12.82 24.19 -9.66
C SER A 17 12.37 22.79 -9.19
N SER A 18 11.07 22.47 -9.30
CA SER A 18 10.50 21.24 -8.73
C SER A 18 10.36 20.09 -9.72
N GLY A 19 10.69 20.27 -11.01
CA GLY A 19 10.48 19.26 -12.05
C GLY A 19 9.01 18.88 -12.31
N ALA A 20 8.06 19.59 -11.67
CA ALA A 20 6.63 19.39 -11.79
C ALA A 20 5.96 20.70 -12.23
N SER A 21 5.08 20.63 -13.23
CA SER A 21 4.24 21.75 -13.65
C SER A 21 2.86 21.60 -13.05
N PHE A 22 2.28 22.65 -12.47
CA PHE A 22 0.95 22.64 -11.86
C PHE A 22 -0.06 23.44 -12.69
N GLY A 23 -1.34 23.07 -12.63
CA GLY A 23 -2.40 23.76 -13.34
C GLY A 23 -3.80 23.40 -12.84
N ARG A 24 -4.80 23.75 -13.66
CA ARG A 24 -6.20 23.38 -13.49
C ARG A 24 -6.67 22.63 -14.73
N SER A 25 -7.48 21.60 -14.54
CA SER A 25 -8.17 20.88 -15.62
C SER A 25 -9.42 21.64 -16.09
N ALA A 26 -10.04 21.17 -17.18
CA ALA A 26 -11.26 21.75 -17.73
C ALA A 26 -12.45 21.67 -16.76
N ASP A 27 -12.48 20.63 -15.92
CA ASP A 27 -13.45 20.42 -14.83
C ASP A 27 -12.98 21.00 -13.48
N GLY A 28 -11.95 21.83 -13.47
CA GLY A 28 -11.53 22.62 -12.31
C GLY A 28 -10.66 21.91 -11.27
N MET A 29 -10.29 20.65 -11.48
CA MET A 29 -9.41 19.90 -10.59
C MET A 29 -7.99 20.50 -10.56
N PRO A 30 -7.31 20.56 -9.40
CA PRO A 30 -5.87 20.74 -9.36
C PRO A 30 -5.18 19.60 -10.12
N VAL A 31 -4.28 19.93 -11.04
CA VAL A 31 -3.50 18.97 -11.82
C VAL A 31 -2.02 19.28 -11.79
N ALA A 32 -1.20 18.26 -12.04
CA ALA A 32 0.23 18.40 -12.20
C ALA A 32 0.79 17.45 -13.26
N LEU A 33 1.92 17.82 -13.86
CA LEU A 33 2.66 17.03 -14.85
C LEU A 33 4.12 16.91 -14.44
N ILE A 34 4.64 15.67 -14.42
CA ILE A 34 6.04 15.34 -14.20
C ILE A 34 6.51 14.48 -15.37
N GLY A 35 7.26 15.06 -16.31
CA GLY A 35 7.62 14.39 -17.55
C GLY A 35 6.36 14.00 -18.34
N GLU A 36 6.11 12.70 -18.49
CA GLU A 36 4.90 12.16 -19.15
C GLU A 36 3.82 11.68 -18.16
N HIS A 37 4.07 11.80 -16.85
CA HIS A 37 3.15 11.36 -15.81
C HIS A 37 2.26 12.52 -15.36
N ALA A 38 0.96 12.39 -15.59
CA ALA A 38 -0.04 13.35 -15.17
C ALA A 38 -0.67 12.92 -13.85
N TYR A 39 -0.94 13.89 -12.97
CA TYR A 39 -1.58 13.70 -11.68
C TYR A 39 -2.72 14.69 -11.52
N ALA A 40 -3.79 14.30 -10.85
CA ALA A 40 -4.87 15.19 -10.47
C ALA A 40 -5.39 14.89 -9.06
N MET A 41 -5.91 15.91 -8.40
CA MET A 41 -6.72 15.77 -7.20
C MET A 41 -8.19 15.69 -7.61
N ALA A 42 -8.69 14.47 -7.76
CA ALA A 42 -10.06 14.23 -8.18
C ALA A 42 -11.03 14.31 -6.99
N PRO A 43 -12.22 14.93 -7.16
CA PRO A 43 -13.24 14.91 -6.13
C PRO A 43 -13.83 13.49 -5.97
N GLY A 44 -14.08 13.13 -4.71
CA GLY A 44 -14.75 11.92 -4.28
C GLY A 44 -16.16 12.18 -3.77
N ARG A 45 -16.77 11.16 -3.14
CA ARG A 45 -18.02 11.33 -2.39
C ARG A 45 -17.73 11.99 -1.04
N ASP A 46 -18.71 12.74 -0.54
CA ASP A 46 -18.69 13.32 0.82
C ASP A 46 -17.55 14.33 1.06
N GLY A 47 -17.14 15.07 0.01
CA GLY A 47 -16.08 16.08 0.11
C GLY A 47 -14.66 15.52 0.18
N ARG A 48 -14.49 14.20 0.02
CA ARG A 48 -13.17 13.55 -0.07
C ARG A 48 -12.48 13.88 -1.39
N HIS A 49 -11.16 13.75 -1.40
CA HIS A 49 -10.34 13.92 -2.60
C HIS A 49 -9.43 12.73 -2.80
N PHE A 50 -9.08 12.42 -4.04
CA PHE A 50 -8.22 11.28 -4.37
C PHE A 50 -7.11 11.69 -5.32
N LEU A 51 -5.91 11.14 -5.11
CA LEU A 51 -4.83 11.25 -6.08
C LEU A 51 -5.12 10.30 -7.23
N VAL A 52 -5.28 10.82 -8.43
CA VAL A 52 -5.42 10.02 -9.65
C VAL A 52 -4.28 10.29 -10.61
N SER A 53 -3.93 9.30 -11.42
CA SER A 53 -2.80 9.38 -12.34
C SER A 53 -3.17 8.98 -13.77
N GLY A 54 -2.50 9.61 -14.73
CA GLY A 54 -2.56 9.31 -16.15
C GLY A 54 -1.16 9.34 -16.76
N TRP A 55 -1.05 8.90 -18.01
CA TRP A 55 0.23 8.84 -18.71
C TRP A 55 0.06 9.32 -20.14
N ARG A 56 1.01 10.14 -20.61
CA ARG A 56 1.07 10.64 -21.99
C ARG A 56 -0.22 11.31 -22.48
N ILE A 57 -0.85 12.13 -21.63
CA ILE A 57 -2.00 12.93 -22.05
C ILE A 57 -1.50 14.09 -22.92
N ALA A 58 -1.67 13.97 -24.24
CA ALA A 58 -1.07 14.89 -25.22
C ALA A 58 -1.66 16.31 -25.20
N ARG A 59 -2.92 16.46 -24.79
CA ARG A 59 -3.62 17.76 -24.72
C ARG A 59 -3.03 18.61 -23.58
N PRO A 60 -3.13 19.96 -23.61
CA PRO A 60 -2.67 20.78 -22.48
C PRO A 60 -3.48 20.52 -21.21
N MET A 61 -2.89 20.80 -20.04
CA MET A 61 -3.50 20.58 -18.72
C MET A 61 -4.92 21.15 -18.60
N SER A 62 -5.15 22.34 -19.17
CA SER A 62 -6.46 23.02 -19.15
C SER A 62 -7.57 22.32 -19.92
N ALA A 63 -7.24 21.35 -20.77
CA ALA A 63 -8.21 20.56 -21.52
C ALA A 63 -8.45 19.17 -20.91
N TRP A 64 -7.70 18.80 -19.86
CA TRP A 64 -7.88 17.51 -19.19
C TRP A 64 -9.20 17.46 -18.43
N THR A 65 -9.68 16.25 -18.20
CA THR A 65 -10.89 15.94 -17.44
C THR A 65 -10.62 14.74 -16.55
N ARG A 66 -11.53 14.44 -15.61
CA ARG A 66 -11.44 13.23 -14.78
C ARG A 66 -11.27 11.94 -15.58
N ALA A 67 -11.85 11.85 -16.78
CA ALA A 67 -11.79 10.65 -17.62
C ALA A 67 -10.38 10.34 -18.16
N ASP A 68 -9.47 11.32 -18.17
CA ASP A 68 -8.10 11.14 -18.65
C ASP A 68 -7.19 10.41 -17.63
N PHE A 69 -7.67 10.18 -16.42
CA PHE A 69 -6.92 9.56 -15.33
C PHE A 69 -7.50 8.18 -15.01
N TYR A 70 -6.67 7.15 -15.15
CA TYR A 70 -7.05 5.75 -14.95
C TYR A 70 -6.45 5.13 -13.69
N GLY A 71 -5.38 5.70 -13.14
CA GLY A 71 -4.77 5.24 -11.90
C GLY A 71 -5.37 5.92 -10.67
N HIS A 72 -5.36 5.20 -9.54
CA HIS A 72 -5.85 5.69 -8.26
C HIS A 72 -4.81 5.41 -7.16
N ALA A 73 -4.36 6.47 -6.47
CA ALA A 73 -3.24 6.43 -5.54
C ALA A 73 -3.61 6.92 -4.12
N GLY A 74 -4.87 6.74 -3.74
CA GLY A 74 -5.36 6.95 -2.38
C GLY A 74 -5.98 8.32 -2.13
N GLU A 75 -6.47 8.51 -0.90
CA GLU A 75 -7.15 9.72 -0.47
C GLU A 75 -6.17 10.88 -0.20
N LEU A 76 -6.65 12.10 -0.42
CA LEU A 76 -5.96 13.36 -0.17
C LEU A 76 -6.82 14.22 0.74
N ALA A 77 -6.20 14.81 1.76
CA ALA A 77 -6.89 15.74 2.66
C ALA A 77 -7.27 17.04 1.93
N ASP A 78 -6.34 17.60 1.17
CA ASP A 78 -6.49 18.90 0.52
C ASP A 78 -5.47 19.12 -0.63
N GLU A 79 -5.49 20.31 -1.22
CA GLU A 79 -4.56 20.70 -2.28
C GLU A 79 -3.10 20.80 -1.80
N ALA A 80 -2.85 21.06 -0.51
CA ALA A 80 -1.49 21.08 0.02
C ALA A 80 -0.91 19.66 0.08
N ALA A 81 -1.70 18.68 0.51
CA ALA A 81 -1.37 17.26 0.45
C ALA A 81 -1.13 16.79 -0.98
N PHE A 82 -1.94 17.25 -1.94
CA PHE A 82 -1.71 16.99 -3.37
C PHE A 82 -0.34 17.52 -3.82
N ARG A 83 -0.02 18.78 -3.53
CA ARG A 83 1.26 19.40 -3.92
C ARG A 83 2.46 18.69 -3.28
N ALA A 84 2.36 18.31 -2.02
CA ALA A 84 3.39 17.54 -1.33
C ALA A 84 3.62 16.18 -1.98
N LYS A 85 2.55 15.46 -2.35
CA LYS A 85 2.65 14.18 -3.06
C LYS A 85 3.27 14.32 -4.44
N VAL A 86 2.88 15.33 -5.20
CA VAL A 86 3.50 15.62 -6.50
C VAL A 86 4.98 15.96 -6.34
N ALA A 87 5.36 16.76 -5.36
CA ALA A 87 6.76 17.08 -5.08
C ALA A 87 7.59 15.82 -4.73
N GLU A 88 7.04 14.92 -3.91
CA GLU A 88 7.67 13.63 -3.60
C GLU A 88 7.87 12.77 -4.87
N GLN A 89 6.85 12.68 -5.74
CA GLN A 89 6.96 11.96 -7.02
C GLN A 89 7.98 12.61 -7.96
N ALA A 90 8.09 13.93 -7.96
CA ALA A 90 9.05 14.64 -8.80
C ALA A 90 10.49 14.40 -8.33
N GLU A 91 10.73 14.38 -7.02
CA GLU A 91 12.05 13.99 -6.48
C GLU A 91 12.36 12.53 -6.77
N HIS A 92 11.39 11.64 -6.61
CA HIS A 92 11.51 10.23 -6.96
C HIS A 92 11.91 10.04 -8.44
N ALA A 93 11.25 10.74 -9.36
CA ALA A 93 11.58 10.72 -10.78
C ALA A 93 13.01 11.24 -11.05
N ARG A 94 13.43 12.32 -10.38
CA ARG A 94 14.81 12.84 -10.46
C ARG A 94 15.84 11.84 -9.96
N GLU A 95 15.60 11.23 -8.80
CA GLU A 95 16.46 10.19 -8.22
C GLU A 95 16.57 8.98 -9.15
N LYS A 96 15.44 8.47 -9.67
CA LYS A 96 15.43 7.38 -10.66
C LYS A 96 16.30 7.68 -11.87
N LYS A 97 16.21 8.90 -12.41
CA LYS A 97 17.05 9.34 -13.54
C LYS A 97 18.54 9.36 -13.16
N ARG A 98 18.88 9.87 -11.96
CA ARG A 98 20.27 9.89 -11.45
C ARG A 98 20.84 8.49 -11.23
N LEU A 99 20.01 7.55 -10.80
CA LEU A 99 20.42 6.15 -10.58
C LEU A 99 20.73 5.40 -11.88
N GLY A 100 20.31 5.91 -13.04
CA GLY A 100 20.75 5.40 -14.34
C GLY A 100 20.41 3.92 -14.59
N ARG A 101 19.32 3.43 -13.99
CA ARG A 101 18.88 2.04 -14.13
C ARG A 101 18.62 1.73 -15.60
N ARG A 102 19.00 0.53 -16.04
CA ARG A 102 18.95 0.14 -17.45
C ARG A 102 17.90 -0.92 -17.68
N GLU A 103 16.94 -0.63 -18.54
CA GLU A 103 15.99 -1.64 -19.03
C GLU A 103 16.69 -2.61 -19.99
N ILE A 104 16.36 -3.88 -19.87
CA ILE A 104 16.77 -4.97 -20.76
C ILE A 104 15.55 -5.78 -21.16
N GLY A 105 15.66 -6.48 -22.29
CA GLY A 105 14.63 -7.38 -22.76
C GLY A 105 14.37 -8.53 -21.77
N GLY A 106 13.19 -9.15 -21.90
CA GLY A 106 12.81 -10.34 -21.15
C GLY A 106 13.52 -11.62 -21.63
N GLY A 107 12.93 -12.77 -21.28
CA GLY A 107 13.38 -14.10 -21.70
C GLY A 107 14.10 -14.91 -20.61
N ALA A 108 14.44 -14.30 -19.48
CA ALA A 108 14.95 -15.02 -18.33
C ALA A 108 13.85 -15.89 -17.69
N SER A 109 14.20 -17.12 -17.31
CA SER A 109 13.36 -17.96 -16.47
C SER A 109 13.42 -17.45 -15.02
N THR A 110 12.26 -17.17 -14.43
CA THR A 110 12.11 -16.71 -13.05
C THR A 110 11.17 -17.64 -12.28
N PRO A 111 11.13 -17.58 -10.94
CA PRO A 111 10.16 -18.32 -10.13
C PRO A 111 8.70 -18.00 -10.46
N TRP A 112 8.44 -16.83 -11.07
CA TRP A 112 7.10 -16.38 -11.46
C TRP A 112 6.82 -16.51 -12.96
N GLY A 113 7.57 -17.39 -13.64
CA GLY A 113 7.46 -17.63 -15.07
C GLY A 113 8.47 -16.83 -15.90
N LEU A 114 8.23 -16.74 -17.20
CA LEU A 114 9.12 -16.04 -18.13
C LEU A 114 9.06 -14.52 -17.90
N SER A 115 10.24 -13.92 -17.73
CA SER A 115 10.38 -12.47 -17.65
C SER A 115 9.99 -11.82 -18.98
N GLN A 116 9.11 -10.82 -18.92
CA GLN A 116 8.70 -9.99 -20.06
C GLN A 116 9.60 -8.75 -20.22
N GLY A 117 10.22 -8.32 -19.13
CA GLY A 117 11.22 -7.27 -19.10
C GLY A 117 11.99 -7.29 -17.80
N ALA A 118 13.13 -6.61 -17.77
CA ALA A 118 13.91 -6.48 -16.56
C ALA A 118 14.66 -5.15 -16.49
N THR A 119 14.87 -4.67 -15.27
CA THR A 119 15.60 -3.44 -14.98
C THR A 119 16.86 -3.80 -14.20
N VAL A 120 18.03 -3.48 -14.77
CA VAL A 120 19.33 -3.64 -14.10
C VAL A 120 19.58 -2.43 -13.20
N PHE A 121 19.69 -2.67 -11.90
CA PHE A 121 19.99 -1.65 -10.90
C PHE A 121 21.50 -1.48 -10.72
N ALA A 122 22.24 -2.59 -10.75
CA ALA A 122 23.69 -2.66 -10.73
C ALA A 122 24.15 -4.05 -11.18
N GLU A 123 25.46 -4.24 -11.31
CA GLU A 123 26.02 -5.58 -11.52
C GLU A 123 25.58 -6.55 -10.41
N GLY A 124 24.91 -7.62 -10.83
CA GLY A 124 24.35 -8.65 -9.97
C GLY A 124 23.08 -8.26 -9.21
N VAL A 125 22.40 -7.16 -9.59
CA VAL A 125 21.12 -6.74 -9.02
C VAL A 125 20.16 -6.37 -10.15
N THR A 126 19.21 -7.26 -10.43
CA THR A 126 18.25 -7.09 -11.54
C THR A 126 16.83 -7.31 -11.05
N ALA A 127 15.92 -6.38 -11.33
CA ALA A 127 14.48 -6.58 -11.13
C ALA A 127 13.89 -7.18 -12.42
N HIS A 128 13.11 -8.25 -12.29
CA HIS A 128 12.38 -8.87 -13.38
C HIS A 128 10.88 -8.63 -13.21
N SER A 129 10.19 -8.39 -14.33
CA SER A 129 8.73 -8.35 -14.39
C SER A 129 8.24 -9.47 -15.30
N THR A 130 7.16 -10.14 -14.90
CA THR A 130 6.42 -11.19 -15.61
C THR A 130 4.96 -10.77 -15.77
N ALA A 131 4.14 -11.60 -16.41
CA ALA A 131 2.76 -11.26 -16.77
C ALA A 131 1.84 -10.93 -15.59
N GLY A 132 2.15 -11.41 -14.39
CA GLY A 132 1.32 -11.17 -13.21
C GLY A 132 2.11 -10.97 -11.92
N HIS A 133 3.44 -10.89 -12.01
CA HIS A 133 4.30 -10.76 -10.85
C HIS A 133 5.68 -10.24 -11.25
N GLY A 134 6.60 -10.18 -10.29
CA GLY A 134 8.00 -9.89 -10.51
C GLY A 134 8.83 -10.08 -9.26
N GLY A 135 10.07 -9.60 -9.34
CA GLY A 135 10.97 -9.55 -8.20
C GLY A 135 12.42 -9.38 -8.59
N PHE A 136 13.27 -9.24 -7.59
CA PHE A 136 14.70 -9.08 -7.76
C PHE A 136 15.43 -10.42 -7.82
N LYS A 137 16.40 -10.48 -8.72
CA LYS A 137 17.44 -11.48 -8.77
C LYS A 137 18.77 -10.89 -8.35
N LEU A 138 19.34 -11.46 -7.30
CA LEU A 138 20.72 -11.20 -6.89
C LEU A 138 21.68 -12.27 -7.45
N SER A 139 22.86 -11.83 -7.87
CA SER A 139 24.00 -12.74 -8.07
C SER A 139 24.39 -13.40 -6.75
N ALA A 140 25.11 -14.53 -6.81
CA ALA A 140 25.56 -15.21 -5.60
C ALA A 140 26.42 -14.30 -4.69
N GLU A 141 27.24 -13.43 -5.29
CA GLU A 141 28.07 -12.48 -4.54
C GLU A 141 27.24 -11.40 -3.85
N ARG A 142 26.27 -10.81 -4.55
CA ARG A 142 25.35 -9.83 -3.95
C ARG A 142 24.50 -10.48 -2.87
N ASN A 143 23.98 -11.69 -3.12
CA ASN A 143 23.14 -12.39 -2.15
C ASN A 143 23.87 -12.69 -0.83
N ARG A 144 25.19 -12.94 -0.88
CA ARG A 144 26.02 -13.12 0.33
C ARG A 144 26.12 -11.86 1.19
N LYS A 145 25.90 -10.67 0.63
CA LYS A 145 25.92 -9.40 1.37
C LYS A 145 24.59 -9.12 2.09
N VAL A 146 23.50 -9.81 1.74
CA VAL A 146 22.22 -9.72 2.45
C VAL A 146 22.37 -10.35 3.83
N HIS A 147 21.81 -9.72 4.88
CA HIS A 147 21.84 -10.23 6.25
C HIS A 147 21.23 -11.64 6.33
N SER A 148 21.82 -12.54 7.12
CA SER A 148 21.45 -13.96 7.15
C SER A 148 19.97 -14.20 7.49
N MET A 149 19.39 -13.39 8.39
CA MET A 149 17.98 -13.49 8.78
C MET A 149 16.99 -13.18 7.64
N LEU A 150 17.43 -12.47 6.60
CA LEU A 150 16.58 -12.04 5.47
C LEU A 150 17.01 -12.66 4.14
N ARG A 151 18.12 -13.41 4.13
CA ARG A 151 18.72 -13.90 2.89
C ARG A 151 17.88 -15.03 2.29
N SER A 152 17.36 -14.80 1.08
CA SER A 152 16.65 -15.81 0.31
C SER A 152 17.61 -16.85 -0.30
N ALA A 153 17.27 -18.13 -0.16
CA ALA A 153 17.96 -19.22 -0.82
C ALA A 153 17.78 -19.10 -2.34
N GLY A 154 18.86 -19.17 -3.11
CA GLY A 154 18.82 -18.95 -4.55
C GLY A 154 18.72 -17.48 -4.97
N GLY A 155 18.62 -16.52 -4.05
CA GLY A 155 18.77 -15.08 -4.32
C GLY A 155 17.64 -14.45 -5.14
N TRP A 156 16.43 -15.01 -5.04
CA TRP A 156 15.21 -14.42 -5.60
C TRP A 156 14.39 -13.75 -4.50
N TYR A 157 13.92 -12.54 -4.78
CA TYR A 157 13.20 -11.69 -3.84
C TYR A 157 11.95 -11.13 -4.52
N GLU A 158 10.80 -11.68 -4.15
CA GLU A 158 9.43 -11.34 -4.53
C GLU A 158 9.11 -9.82 -4.42
N GLU A 159 8.29 -9.27 -5.32
CA GLU A 159 8.09 -7.82 -5.50
C GLU A 159 7.15 -7.11 -4.51
N ASP A 160 6.26 -7.81 -3.82
CA ASP A 160 5.33 -7.23 -2.85
C ASP A 160 6.01 -6.97 -1.50
N ALA A 161 6.85 -7.92 -1.05
CA ALA A 161 7.51 -7.85 0.24
C ALA A 161 9.03 -7.96 0.16
N ALA A 162 9.55 -8.99 -0.49
CA ALA A 162 10.97 -9.35 -0.36
C ALA A 162 11.92 -8.40 -1.12
N TRP A 163 11.43 -7.61 -2.09
CA TRP A 163 12.19 -6.54 -2.73
C TRP A 163 12.77 -5.55 -1.71
N ALA A 164 12.05 -5.35 -0.61
CA ALA A 164 12.47 -4.43 0.45
C ALA A 164 13.78 -4.90 1.10
N ILE A 165 14.04 -6.21 1.12
CA ILE A 165 15.30 -6.79 1.63
C ILE A 165 16.46 -6.36 0.73
N VAL A 166 16.25 -6.35 -0.59
CA VAL A 166 17.24 -5.86 -1.55
C VAL A 166 17.48 -4.36 -1.35
N ALA A 167 16.42 -3.58 -1.14
CA ALA A 167 16.51 -2.15 -0.92
C ALA A 167 17.26 -1.76 0.37
N ILE A 168 17.01 -2.44 1.49
CA ILE A 168 17.76 -2.18 2.73
C ILE A 168 19.21 -2.69 2.65
N SER A 169 19.47 -3.73 1.86
CA SER A 169 20.83 -4.29 1.70
C SER A 169 21.71 -3.44 0.77
N PHE A 170 21.10 -2.77 -0.21
CA PHE A 170 21.81 -1.93 -1.18
C PHE A 170 21.15 -0.55 -1.34
N PRO A 171 21.08 0.26 -0.27
CA PRO A 171 20.27 1.49 -0.25
C PRO A 171 20.66 2.52 -1.30
N HIS A 172 21.94 2.54 -1.72
CA HIS A 172 22.44 3.44 -2.76
C HIS A 172 21.89 3.16 -4.16
N LEU A 173 21.25 2.00 -4.39
CA LEU A 173 20.59 1.67 -5.66
C LEU A 173 19.12 2.13 -5.71
N PHE A 174 18.63 2.69 -4.61
CA PHE A 174 17.23 3.04 -4.42
C PHE A 174 17.05 4.53 -4.10
N THR A 175 15.93 5.06 -4.56
CA THR A 175 15.49 6.43 -4.26
C THR A 175 15.19 6.60 -2.77
N GLY A 176 15.14 7.84 -2.28
CA GLY A 176 14.68 8.10 -0.92
C GLY A 176 13.26 7.57 -0.67
N PHE A 177 12.38 7.69 -1.67
CA PHE A 177 11.01 7.17 -1.60
C PHE A 177 10.96 5.64 -1.47
N GLU A 178 11.69 4.91 -2.33
CA GLU A 178 11.76 3.45 -2.28
C GLU A 178 12.38 2.97 -0.97
N ARG A 179 13.40 3.67 -0.43
CA ARG A 179 14.00 3.32 0.87
C ARG A 179 13.01 3.43 2.02
N ARG A 180 12.22 4.51 2.11
CA ARG A 180 11.17 4.66 3.13
C ARG A 180 10.08 3.58 2.99
N SER A 181 9.73 3.25 1.75
CA SER A 181 8.73 2.22 1.46
C SER A 181 9.24 0.84 1.88
N ALA A 182 10.50 0.53 1.53
CA ALA A 182 11.16 -0.71 1.91
C ALA A 182 11.29 -0.84 3.43
N GLU A 183 11.65 0.21 4.16
CA GLU A 183 11.73 0.18 5.61
C GLU A 183 10.38 -0.21 6.23
N ARG A 184 9.28 0.42 5.79
CA ARG A 184 7.93 0.06 6.24
C ARG A 184 7.60 -1.40 5.92
N THR A 185 7.85 -1.84 4.68
CA THR A 185 7.61 -3.23 4.28
C THR A 185 8.41 -4.21 5.15
N ILE A 186 9.67 -3.93 5.46
CA ILE A 186 10.47 -4.81 6.34
C ILE A 186 9.92 -4.83 7.77
N LYS A 187 9.53 -3.68 8.34
CA LYS A 187 8.89 -3.64 9.67
C LYS A 187 7.60 -4.44 9.70
N ASP A 188 6.82 -4.40 8.62
CA ASP A 188 5.55 -5.12 8.54
C ASP A 188 5.71 -6.62 8.23
N SER A 189 6.71 -7.02 7.44
CA SER A 189 6.87 -8.42 7.00
C SER A 189 7.86 -9.22 7.85
N TRP A 190 8.93 -8.60 8.34
CA TRP A 190 9.98 -9.23 9.16
C TRP A 190 10.37 -8.33 10.35
N PRO A 191 9.43 -7.99 11.24
CA PRO A 191 9.70 -7.09 12.36
C PRO A 191 10.87 -7.56 13.24
N ASP A 192 10.91 -8.83 13.60
CA ASP A 192 11.96 -9.36 14.49
C ASP A 192 13.36 -9.26 13.85
N ALA A 193 13.45 -9.46 12.53
CA ALA A 193 14.70 -9.28 11.79
C ALA A 193 15.09 -7.79 11.70
N TRP A 194 14.11 -6.89 11.53
CA TRP A 194 14.37 -5.45 11.56
C TRP A 194 14.95 -5.02 12.90
N GLU A 195 14.33 -5.43 14.01
CA GLU A 195 14.78 -5.10 15.37
C GLU A 195 16.20 -5.63 15.63
N ALA A 196 16.46 -6.88 15.23
CA ALA A 196 17.78 -7.50 15.38
C ALA A 196 18.88 -6.83 14.54
N ILE A 197 18.56 -6.36 13.33
CA ILE A 197 19.54 -5.75 12.41
C ILE A 197 19.81 -4.28 12.77
N PHE A 198 18.78 -3.53 13.14
CA PHE A 198 18.87 -2.07 13.33
C PHE A 198 18.90 -1.63 14.80
N GLY A 199 18.72 -2.54 15.76
CA GLY A 199 18.96 -2.28 17.18
C GLY A 199 17.90 -1.43 17.87
N GLY A 200 16.62 -1.61 17.52
CA GLY A 200 15.49 -0.91 18.15
C GLY A 200 14.30 -1.85 18.37
N ILE A 201 13.40 -1.48 19.30
CA ILE A 201 12.12 -2.18 19.50
C ILE A 201 11.03 -1.33 18.88
N LEU A 202 10.28 -1.91 17.96
CA LEU A 202 9.12 -1.33 17.30
C LEU A 202 7.99 -1.16 18.32
N ALA A 203 7.50 0.06 18.43
CA ALA A 203 6.37 0.41 19.27
C ALA A 203 5.02 -0.01 18.64
N LEU A 204 3.95 0.07 19.43
CA LEU A 204 2.58 -0.15 18.96
C LEU A 204 2.28 0.78 17.77
N GLY A 205 1.80 0.22 16.67
CA GLY A 205 1.50 0.97 15.44
C GLY A 205 2.65 1.02 14.43
N GLU A 206 3.88 0.66 14.80
CA GLU A 206 5.04 0.72 13.89
C GLU A 206 5.22 -0.53 13.03
N SER A 207 4.59 -1.64 13.40
CA SER A 207 4.55 -2.87 12.61
C SER A 207 3.16 -3.50 12.69
N ARG A 208 2.50 -3.61 11.55
CA ARG A 208 1.22 -4.29 11.43
C ARG A 208 1.28 -5.73 11.94
N GLU A 209 2.39 -6.42 11.70
CA GLU A 209 2.57 -7.82 12.10
C GLU A 209 2.77 -7.96 13.61
N LYS A 210 3.57 -7.11 14.26
CA LYS A 210 3.69 -7.14 15.73
C LYS A 210 2.38 -6.76 16.40
N ASP A 211 1.70 -5.74 15.89
CA ASP A 211 0.39 -5.33 16.38
C ASP A 211 -0.64 -6.48 16.24
N ARG A 212 -0.62 -7.19 15.09
CA ARG A 212 -1.45 -8.38 14.87
C ARG A 212 -1.14 -9.48 15.89
N ARG A 213 0.14 -9.82 16.10
CA ARG A 213 0.55 -10.83 17.09
C ARG A 213 0.14 -10.46 18.51
N ALA A 214 0.25 -9.18 18.87
CA ALA A 214 -0.19 -8.69 20.18
C ALA A 214 -1.70 -8.83 20.35
N PHE A 215 -2.48 -8.46 19.33
CA PHE A 215 -3.93 -8.66 19.32
C PHE A 215 -4.29 -10.15 19.46
N GLU A 216 -3.67 -11.02 18.66
CA GLU A 216 -3.90 -12.47 18.71
C GLU A 216 -3.53 -13.08 20.06
N ALA A 217 -2.47 -12.60 20.71
CA ALA A 217 -2.06 -13.07 22.02
C ALA A 217 -3.04 -12.65 23.12
N VAL A 218 -3.52 -11.40 23.09
CA VAL A 218 -4.53 -10.90 24.03
C VAL A 218 -5.85 -11.65 23.85
N HIS A 219 -6.27 -11.91 22.61
CA HIS A 219 -7.57 -12.49 22.28
C HIS A 219 -7.53 -14.00 21.97
N ALA A 220 -6.49 -14.70 22.40
CA ALA A 220 -6.25 -16.10 22.05
C ALA A 220 -7.40 -17.05 22.47
N ALA A 221 -8.12 -16.71 23.54
CA ALA A 221 -9.25 -17.46 24.07
C ALA A 221 -10.61 -16.81 23.74
N ASP A 222 -10.62 -15.62 23.14
CA ASP A 222 -11.84 -14.88 22.84
C ASP A 222 -12.43 -15.31 21.50
N TRP A 223 -13.73 -15.10 21.33
CA TRP A 223 -14.42 -15.34 20.06
C TRP A 223 -14.14 -14.17 19.11
N VAL A 224 -13.29 -14.38 18.11
CA VAL A 224 -12.95 -13.34 17.12
C VAL A 224 -13.64 -13.67 15.79
N VAL A 225 -14.31 -12.67 15.22
CA VAL A 225 -15.09 -12.80 13.98
C VAL A 225 -14.18 -13.10 12.79
N VAL A 226 -14.47 -14.20 12.10
CA VAL A 226 -13.77 -14.65 10.88
C VAL A 226 -14.59 -14.43 9.61
N SER A 227 -15.93 -14.33 9.75
CA SER A 227 -16.85 -14.06 8.65
C SER A 227 -18.07 -13.29 9.15
N ALA A 228 -18.58 -12.37 8.35
CA ALA A 228 -19.74 -11.54 8.72
C ALA A 228 -20.64 -11.29 7.50
N VAL A 229 -21.95 -11.26 7.73
CA VAL A 229 -22.95 -10.89 6.72
C VAL A 229 -24.04 -10.05 7.38
N THR A 230 -24.56 -9.04 6.67
CA THR A 230 -25.75 -8.33 7.15
C THR A 230 -26.92 -9.32 7.21
N SER A 231 -27.65 -9.37 8.32
CA SER A 231 -28.72 -10.35 8.49
C SER A 231 -30.00 -9.89 7.81
N ASP A 232 -30.54 -10.72 6.92
CA ASP A 232 -31.92 -10.56 6.40
C ASP A 232 -32.95 -11.16 7.36
N GLN A 233 -32.50 -12.02 8.28
CA GLN A 233 -33.34 -12.74 9.24
C GLN A 233 -33.64 -11.89 10.48
N GLN A 234 -32.68 -11.07 10.90
CA GLN A 234 -32.79 -10.19 12.08
C GLN A 234 -32.40 -8.76 11.69
N ARG A 235 -33.40 -7.93 11.38
CA ARG A 235 -33.18 -6.54 10.95
C ARG A 235 -32.38 -5.76 11.99
N GLY A 236 -31.37 -5.03 11.52
CA GLY A 236 -30.50 -4.22 12.36
C GLY A 236 -29.32 -4.97 12.98
N PHE A 237 -29.09 -6.23 12.58
CA PHE A 237 -27.98 -7.06 13.03
C PHE A 237 -27.07 -7.53 11.89
N VAL A 238 -25.84 -7.86 12.26
CA VAL A 238 -24.86 -8.57 11.47
C VAL A 238 -24.73 -9.98 12.07
N GLU A 239 -24.85 -10.99 11.22
CA GLU A 239 -24.51 -12.37 11.58
C GLU A 239 -23.01 -12.53 11.49
N CYS A 240 -22.37 -12.80 12.62
CA CYS A 240 -20.93 -12.97 12.73
C CYS A 240 -20.60 -14.42 13.05
N VAL A 241 -19.82 -15.09 12.20
CA VAL A 241 -19.18 -16.35 12.52
C VAL A 241 -17.82 -16.03 13.15
N ALA A 242 -17.61 -16.52 14.36
CA ALA A 242 -16.39 -16.33 15.12
C ALA A 242 -15.76 -17.66 15.53
N THR A 243 -14.45 -17.65 15.74
CA THR A 243 -13.67 -18.79 16.24
C THR A 243 -12.78 -18.33 17.40
N PRO A 244 -12.39 -19.23 18.32
CA PRO A 244 -11.44 -18.90 19.38
C PRO A 244 -10.11 -18.39 18.78
N GLY A 245 -9.72 -17.17 19.16
CA GLY A 245 -8.53 -16.49 18.65
C GLY A 245 -8.55 -16.14 17.15
N GLY A 246 -9.71 -16.23 16.48
CA GLY A 246 -9.86 -15.83 15.07
C GLY A 246 -9.21 -16.79 14.08
N LYS A 247 -8.89 -18.02 14.52
CA LYS A 247 -8.29 -19.06 13.69
C LYS A 247 -9.21 -19.44 12.54
N ARG A 248 -8.67 -19.46 11.32
CA ARG A 248 -9.38 -19.86 10.10
C ARG A 248 -8.92 -21.24 9.65
N GLY A 249 -9.84 -22.06 9.16
CA GLY A 249 -9.53 -23.40 8.61
C GLY A 249 -10.44 -24.48 9.17
N ALA A 250 -10.43 -25.64 8.50
CA ALA A 250 -11.26 -26.77 8.88
C ALA A 250 -10.92 -27.31 10.28
N GLY A 251 -11.93 -27.70 11.05
CA GLY A 251 -11.77 -28.32 12.37
C GLY A 251 -11.65 -27.34 13.54
N ASN A 252 -11.76 -26.03 13.31
CA ASN A 252 -11.91 -25.06 14.40
C ASN A 252 -13.37 -25.03 14.88
N GLU A 253 -13.56 -24.85 16.19
CA GLU A 253 -14.88 -24.56 16.72
C GLU A 253 -15.36 -23.21 16.17
N GLU A 254 -16.52 -23.20 15.52
CA GLU A 254 -17.17 -22.02 14.98
C GLU A 254 -18.47 -21.79 15.73
N ARG A 255 -18.72 -20.54 16.13
CA ARG A 255 -20.02 -20.12 16.64
C ARG A 255 -20.50 -18.88 15.91
N ARG A 256 -21.81 -18.80 15.73
CA ARG A 256 -22.45 -17.65 15.10
C ARG A 256 -23.11 -16.78 16.17
N PHE A 257 -22.96 -15.48 16.02
CA PHE A 257 -23.47 -14.46 16.91
C PHE A 257 -24.27 -13.42 16.14
N LEU A 258 -25.19 -12.74 16.83
CA LEU A 258 -25.82 -11.52 16.34
C LEU A 258 -25.17 -10.31 16.99
N VAL A 259 -24.56 -9.46 16.16
CA VAL A 259 -23.95 -8.20 16.58
C VAL A 259 -24.82 -7.05 16.04
N PRO A 260 -25.23 -6.06 16.86
CA PRO A 260 -25.95 -4.90 16.36
C PRO A 260 -25.18 -4.22 15.23
N ALA A 261 -25.84 -3.92 14.10
CA ALA A 261 -25.17 -3.39 12.92
C ALA A 261 -24.46 -2.05 13.15
N ARG A 262 -24.94 -1.26 14.11
CA ARG A 262 -24.31 0.00 14.54
C ARG A 262 -23.02 -0.18 15.36
N GLU A 263 -22.82 -1.38 15.90
CA GLU A 263 -21.66 -1.72 16.74
C GLU A 263 -20.60 -2.48 15.94
N PHE A 264 -21.00 -3.22 14.91
CA PHE A 264 -20.07 -4.01 14.12
C PHE A 264 -19.14 -3.12 13.29
N ASP A 265 -17.88 -3.04 13.71
CA ASP A 265 -16.75 -2.55 12.92
C ASP A 265 -15.62 -3.58 13.04
N ILE A 266 -15.26 -4.22 11.93
CA ILE A 266 -14.22 -5.25 11.91
C ILE A 266 -12.85 -4.72 12.36
N GLY A 267 -12.66 -3.39 12.34
CA GLY A 267 -11.43 -2.76 12.76
C GLY A 267 -10.20 -3.28 11.99
N ARG A 268 -9.03 -3.16 12.62
CA ARG A 268 -7.74 -3.47 11.97
C ARG A 268 -7.39 -4.96 11.98
N PHE A 269 -7.76 -5.69 13.04
CA PHE A 269 -7.34 -7.08 13.27
C PHE A 269 -8.51 -8.06 13.50
N GLY A 270 -9.74 -7.58 13.51
CA GLY A 270 -10.93 -8.38 13.74
C GLY A 270 -11.86 -7.75 14.78
N PHE A 271 -13.10 -8.23 14.79
CA PHE A 271 -14.08 -7.87 15.81
C PHE A 271 -14.09 -8.96 16.88
N VAL A 272 -13.94 -8.58 18.14
CA VAL A 272 -14.02 -9.50 19.28
C VAL A 272 -15.46 -9.51 19.77
N ILE A 273 -16.05 -10.70 19.85
CA ILE A 273 -17.38 -10.91 20.39
C ILE A 273 -17.33 -10.71 21.91
N ASP A 274 -18.29 -9.95 22.42
CA ASP A 274 -18.57 -9.80 23.84
C ASP A 274 -19.73 -10.76 24.20
N PRO A 275 -19.47 -11.88 24.90
CA PRO A 275 -20.50 -12.88 25.20
C PRO A 275 -21.67 -12.35 26.06
N ASP A 276 -21.47 -11.27 26.81
CA ASP A 276 -22.51 -10.67 27.64
C ASP A 276 -23.45 -9.76 26.82
N ARG A 277 -23.01 -9.33 25.63
CA ARG A 277 -23.75 -8.39 24.77
C ARG A 277 -24.18 -8.98 23.43
N HIS A 278 -23.46 -9.97 22.92
CA HIS A 278 -23.68 -10.56 21.60
C HIS A 278 -24.22 -11.98 21.74
N ALA A 279 -25.50 -12.15 21.43
CA ALA A 279 -26.18 -13.43 21.60
C ALA A 279 -25.71 -14.46 20.56
N VAL A 280 -25.50 -15.71 21.01
CA VAL A 280 -25.32 -16.86 20.11
C VAL A 280 -26.59 -17.04 19.27
N TYR A 281 -26.41 -17.26 17.97
CA TYR A 281 -27.49 -17.33 17.01
C TYR A 281 -27.53 -18.67 16.28
N ALA A 282 -28.52 -19.49 16.62
CA ALA A 282 -28.78 -20.80 16.03
C ALA A 282 -29.90 -20.80 14.97
N GLY A 283 -30.47 -19.63 14.62
CA GLY A 283 -31.59 -19.51 13.69
C GLY A 283 -31.22 -19.68 12.20
N PRO A 284 -32.17 -19.43 11.29
CA PRO A 284 -31.90 -19.37 9.85
C PRO A 284 -30.75 -18.41 9.52
N SER A 285 -29.99 -18.70 8.47
CA SER A 285 -28.79 -17.95 8.12
C SER A 285 -28.97 -17.12 6.86
N SER A 286 -28.38 -15.92 6.82
CA SER A 286 -28.15 -15.21 5.56
C SER A 286 -26.86 -15.63 4.84
N PHE A 287 -26.03 -16.50 5.43
CA PHE A 287 -24.88 -17.07 4.73
C PHE A 287 -25.33 -18.09 3.65
N ALA A 288 -24.89 -17.88 2.41
CA ALA A 288 -25.16 -18.79 1.31
C ALA A 288 -24.63 -20.21 1.62
N GLY A 289 -25.52 -21.21 1.53
CA GLY A 289 -25.16 -22.62 1.76
C GLY A 289 -24.98 -23.01 3.23
N TRP A 290 -25.37 -22.18 4.19
CA TRP A 290 -25.29 -22.52 5.62
C TRP A 290 -26.31 -23.59 6.01
N GLN A 291 -25.87 -24.85 5.97
CA GLN A 291 -26.52 -25.96 6.66
C GLN A 291 -25.84 -26.03 8.03
N GLY A 292 -26.55 -25.70 9.10
CA GLY A 292 -26.00 -25.62 10.46
C GLY A 292 -25.06 -26.79 10.72
N ARG A 293 -23.75 -26.50 10.80
CA ARG A 293 -22.76 -27.52 11.12
C ARG A 293 -22.97 -27.82 12.60
N ALA A 294 -23.50 -29.01 12.87
CA ALA A 294 -23.69 -29.50 14.23
C ALA A 294 -22.35 -29.45 14.99
N PRO A 295 -22.39 -29.24 16.32
CA PRO A 295 -21.19 -29.05 17.15
C PRO A 295 -20.17 -30.17 17.02
#